data_AF-A0A9E2QY43-F1
#
_entry.id   AF-A0A9E2QY43-F1
#
_cell.length_a   1.000
_cell.length_b   1.000
_cell.length_c   1.000
_cell.angle_alpha   90.00
_cell.angle_beta   90.00
_cell.angle_gamma   90.00
#
_symmetry.space_group_name_H-M   'P 1'
#
loop_
_entity.id
_entity.type
_entity.pdbx_description
1 polymer ?
#
loop_
_entity_poly.entity_id
_entity_poly.type
_entity_poly.pdbx_seq_one_letter_code
_entity_poly.pdbx_strand_id
1 'polypeptide(L)'
;VELAGFARHHPQQLSGGQRQRVALARALATEPRVLLLDEPFGALDARVRKELRRWLRRLHQALPVTSVFVTHDQEEAMEVADRVVVLNQGRIEQVGTPEEVYDQPASPFVLRFLGDANRLGTPADAGAPAFGYARPHELELIGEPGPDTWPANLTQTLMIGPTVRLELRLAGTGDRVEAELSREAFLALRARLGLQAGTRVHLRARRIRRFREESAQAA
;
A
#
# COMPACT_ATOMS: atom_id res chain seq x y z
N VAL A 1 21.37 -8.94 -19.56
CA VAL A 1 21.72 -8.41 -18.21
C VAL A 1 22.81 -7.37 -18.40
N GLU A 2 22.65 -6.13 -17.93
CA GLU A 2 23.66 -5.06 -18.06
C GLU A 2 24.89 -5.35 -17.16
N LEU A 3 25.68 -6.36 -17.53
CA LEU A 3 26.86 -6.83 -16.80
C LEU A 3 28.11 -6.88 -17.71
N ALA A 4 28.06 -6.23 -18.88
CA ALA A 4 29.19 -6.16 -19.79
C ALA A 4 30.41 -5.53 -19.07
N GLY A 5 31.54 -6.23 -19.06
CA GLY A 5 32.78 -5.79 -18.40
C GLY A 5 33.03 -6.33 -16.98
N PHE A 6 32.02 -6.94 -16.33
CA PHE A 6 32.18 -7.47 -14.96
C PHE A 6 32.65 -8.93 -14.89
N ALA A 7 32.87 -9.60 -16.02
CA ALA A 7 33.20 -11.02 -16.10
C ALA A 7 34.48 -11.43 -15.32
N ARG A 8 35.41 -10.49 -15.09
CA ARG A 8 36.66 -10.73 -14.35
C ARG A 8 36.63 -10.28 -12.88
N HIS A 9 35.53 -9.70 -12.41
CA HIS A 9 35.43 -9.20 -11.05
C HIS A 9 35.07 -10.34 -10.08
N HIS A 10 35.75 -10.39 -8.94
CA HIS A 10 35.39 -11.27 -7.84
C HIS A 10 34.11 -10.77 -7.14
N PRO A 11 33.31 -11.65 -6.52
CA PRO A 11 32.07 -11.26 -5.85
C PRO A 11 32.21 -10.10 -4.84
N GLN A 12 33.36 -10.03 -4.16
CA GLN A 12 33.69 -8.99 -3.18
C GLN A 12 33.88 -7.59 -3.81
N GLN A 13 34.14 -7.53 -5.11
CA GLN A 13 34.36 -6.30 -5.88
C GLN A 13 33.06 -5.74 -6.50
N LEU A 14 31.94 -6.43 -6.31
CA LEU A 14 30.64 -6.05 -6.84
C LEU A 14 29.79 -5.39 -5.76
N SER A 15 29.00 -4.37 -6.12
CA SER A 15 27.97 -3.81 -5.25
C SER A 15 26.88 -4.84 -4.94
N GLY A 16 26.07 -4.61 -3.90
CA GLY A 16 24.94 -5.50 -3.55
C GLY A 16 24.02 -5.78 -4.74
N GLY A 17 23.66 -4.72 -5.48
CA GLY A 17 22.85 -4.85 -6.70
C GLY A 17 23.51 -5.64 -7.82
N GLN A 18 24.82 -5.45 -8.03
CA GLN A 18 25.57 -6.19 -9.04
C GLN A 18 25.66 -7.68 -8.68
N ARG A 19 25.91 -8.00 -7.40
CA ARG A 19 25.88 -9.39 -6.91
C ARG A 19 24.52 -10.03 -7.14
N GLN A 20 23.43 -9.31 -6.87
CA GLN A 20 22.07 -9.79 -7.10
C GLN A 20 21.79 -10.08 -8.59
N ARG A 21 22.21 -9.16 -9.48
CA ARG A 21 22.10 -9.36 -10.95
C ARG A 21 22.88 -10.58 -11.42
N VAL A 22 24.09 -10.78 -10.92
CA VAL A 22 24.91 -11.97 -11.23
C VAL A 22 24.25 -13.24 -10.70
N ALA A 23 23.72 -13.21 -9.48
CA ALA A 23 23.02 -14.35 -8.89
C ALA A 23 21.79 -14.74 -9.72
N LEU A 24 20.99 -13.77 -10.14
CA LEU A 24 19.82 -14.04 -10.98
C LEU A 24 20.21 -14.48 -12.39
N ALA A 25 21.24 -13.87 -13.00
CA ALA A 25 21.78 -14.32 -14.27
C ALA A 25 22.25 -15.78 -14.21
N ARG A 26 22.92 -16.17 -13.11
CA ARG A 26 23.37 -17.56 -12.87
C ARG A 26 22.19 -18.52 -12.71
N ALA A 27 21.12 -18.11 -12.04
CA ALA A 27 19.92 -18.92 -11.89
C ALA A 27 19.18 -19.12 -13.23
N LEU A 28 19.21 -18.12 -14.11
CA LEU A 28 18.56 -18.18 -15.43
C LEU A 28 19.40 -18.91 -16.48
N ALA A 29 20.72 -19.01 -16.29
CA ALA A 29 21.63 -19.65 -17.24
C ALA A 29 21.33 -21.15 -17.47
N THR A 30 20.61 -21.80 -16.54
CA THR A 30 20.19 -23.20 -16.67
C THR A 30 18.82 -23.35 -17.35
N GLU A 31 18.25 -22.26 -17.89
CA GLU A 31 16.93 -22.23 -18.54
C GLU A 31 15.84 -22.94 -17.71
N PRO A 32 15.63 -22.53 -16.44
CA PRO A 32 14.70 -23.23 -15.57
C PRO A 32 13.26 -23.03 -16.04
N ARG A 33 12.43 -24.06 -15.85
CA ARG A 33 10.97 -23.95 -16.05
C ARG A 33 10.30 -23.11 -14.96
N VAL A 34 10.87 -23.13 -13.75
CA VAL A 34 10.36 -22.43 -12.57
C VAL A 34 11.49 -21.70 -11.87
N LEU A 35 11.28 -20.43 -11.55
CA LEU A 35 12.21 -19.59 -10.81
C LEU A 35 11.61 -19.26 -9.43
N LEU A 36 12.32 -19.60 -8.36
CA LEU A 36 11.93 -19.27 -6.99
C LEU A 36 12.83 -18.16 -6.47
N LEU A 37 12.22 -17.08 -5.99
CA LEU A 37 12.92 -15.89 -5.48
C LEU A 37 12.44 -15.59 -4.07
N ASP A 38 13.31 -15.76 -3.08
CA ASP A 38 13.03 -15.43 -1.69
C ASP A 38 13.72 -14.11 -1.34
N GLU A 39 12.92 -13.06 -1.07
CA GLU A 39 13.38 -11.70 -0.78
C GLU A 39 14.50 -11.18 -1.73
N PRO A 40 14.40 -11.35 -3.07
CA PRO A 40 15.42 -10.96 -4.05
C PRO A 40 15.79 -9.47 -4.06
N PHE A 41 15.02 -8.63 -3.39
CA PHE A 41 15.26 -7.19 -3.29
C PHE A 41 15.70 -6.75 -1.89
N GLY A 42 15.71 -7.69 -0.94
CA GLY A 42 16.14 -7.48 0.43
C GLY A 42 17.58 -6.97 0.51
N ALA A 43 17.87 -6.13 1.50
CA ALA A 43 19.19 -5.56 1.76
C ALA A 43 19.79 -4.70 0.62
N LEU A 44 18.99 -4.32 -0.39
CA LEU A 44 19.41 -3.38 -1.43
C LEU A 44 18.92 -1.96 -1.15
N ASP A 45 19.71 -0.97 -1.56
CA ASP A 45 19.31 0.43 -1.50
C ASP A 45 18.13 0.72 -2.43
N ALA A 46 17.39 1.79 -2.13
CA ALA A 46 16.15 2.13 -2.82
C ALA A 46 16.31 2.31 -4.34
N ARG A 47 17.45 2.85 -4.80
CA ARG A 47 17.71 3.06 -6.23
C ARG A 47 17.92 1.73 -6.93
N VAL A 48 18.80 0.89 -6.39
CA VAL A 48 19.10 -0.43 -6.95
C VAL A 48 17.88 -1.33 -6.94
N ARG A 49 17.08 -1.30 -5.85
CA ARG A 49 15.82 -2.02 -5.74
C ARG A 49 14.88 -1.69 -6.90
N LYS A 50 14.65 -0.40 -7.14
CA LYS A 50 13.79 0.08 -8.23
C LYS A 50 14.30 -0.34 -9.61
N GLU A 51 15.61 -0.28 -9.83
CA GLU A 51 16.22 -0.75 -11.09
C GLU A 51 16.02 -2.25 -11.29
N LEU A 52 16.19 -3.06 -10.25
CA LEU A 52 16.00 -4.51 -10.30
C LEU A 52 14.54 -4.90 -10.50
N ARG A 53 13.57 -4.24 -9.85
CA ARG A 53 12.13 -4.47 -10.10
C ARG A 53 11.77 -4.29 -11.56
N ARG A 54 12.21 -3.17 -12.15
CA ARG A 54 12.00 -2.86 -13.58
C ARG A 54 12.66 -3.92 -14.48
N TRP A 55 13.86 -4.35 -14.13
CA TRP A 55 14.56 -5.37 -14.89
C TRP A 55 13.85 -6.73 -14.80
N LEU A 56 13.38 -7.16 -13.63
CA LEU A 56 12.65 -8.41 -13.44
C LEU A 56 11.33 -8.41 -14.23
N ARG A 57 10.60 -7.28 -14.23
CA ARG A 57 9.40 -7.11 -15.05
C ARG A 57 9.69 -7.24 -16.55
N ARG A 58 10.78 -6.64 -17.03
CA ARG A 58 11.23 -6.80 -18.44
C ARG A 58 11.66 -8.23 -18.75
N LEU A 59 12.31 -8.90 -17.81
CA LEU A 59 12.72 -10.29 -17.96
C LEU A 59 11.50 -11.19 -18.16
N HIS A 60 10.46 -11.02 -17.35
CA HIS A 60 9.20 -11.75 -17.48
C HIS A 60 8.49 -11.52 -18.81
N GLN A 61 8.58 -10.29 -19.34
CA GLN A 61 8.06 -9.97 -20.68
C GLN A 61 8.85 -10.65 -21.81
N ALA A 62 10.17 -10.83 -21.62
CA ALA A 62 11.06 -11.39 -22.64
C ALA A 62 11.16 -12.92 -22.59
N LEU A 63 11.02 -13.51 -21.40
CA LEU A 63 11.17 -14.95 -21.16
C LEU A 63 9.98 -15.42 -20.29
N PRO A 64 9.11 -16.29 -20.82
CA PRO A 64 7.96 -16.80 -20.07
C PRO A 64 8.39 -17.91 -19.09
N VAL A 65 9.21 -17.56 -18.10
CA VAL A 65 9.52 -18.42 -16.96
C VAL A 65 8.46 -18.23 -15.89
N THR A 66 7.92 -19.34 -15.36
CA THR A 66 7.03 -19.26 -14.20
C THR A 66 7.86 -18.88 -12.97
N SER A 67 7.56 -17.74 -12.35
CA SER A 67 8.27 -17.31 -11.14
C SER A 67 7.37 -17.26 -9.93
N VAL A 68 7.89 -17.70 -8.79
CA VAL A 68 7.29 -17.45 -7.48
C VAL A 68 8.25 -16.58 -6.69
N PHE A 69 7.76 -15.42 -6.27
CA PHE A 69 8.51 -14.43 -5.53
C PHE A 69 7.87 -14.20 -4.17
N VAL A 70 8.68 -14.29 -3.12
CA VAL A 70 8.28 -14.05 -1.73
C VAL A 70 8.88 -12.73 -1.27
N THR A 71 8.04 -11.86 -0.73
CA THR A 71 8.45 -10.57 -0.15
C THR A 71 7.51 -10.14 0.97
N HIS A 72 8.04 -9.34 1.88
CA HIS A 72 7.28 -8.57 2.86
C HIS A 72 6.98 -7.13 2.39
N ASP A 73 7.55 -6.68 1.27
CA ASP A 73 7.36 -5.34 0.71
C ASP A 73 6.18 -5.34 -0.29
N GLN A 74 5.17 -4.54 0.06
CA GLN A 74 3.91 -4.47 -0.70
C GLN A 74 4.13 -3.82 -2.07
N GLU A 75 4.98 -2.80 -2.17
CA GLU A 75 5.24 -2.13 -3.45
C GLU A 75 5.90 -3.10 -4.44
N GLU A 76 6.78 -3.97 -3.94
CA GLU A 76 7.41 -5.01 -4.75
C GLU A 76 6.38 -5.99 -5.32
N ALA A 77 5.47 -6.47 -4.47
CA ALA A 77 4.40 -7.37 -4.88
C ALA A 77 3.49 -6.72 -5.93
N MET A 78 3.07 -5.46 -5.71
CA MET A 78 2.15 -4.77 -6.62
C MET A 78 2.82 -4.35 -7.94
N GLU A 79 4.12 -4.04 -7.97
CA GLU A 79 4.81 -3.57 -9.19
C GLU A 79 5.22 -4.70 -10.14
N VAL A 80 5.44 -5.91 -9.61
CA VAL A 80 6.07 -7.03 -10.34
C VAL A 80 5.12 -8.19 -10.61
N ALA A 81 4.20 -8.50 -9.69
CA ALA A 81 3.44 -9.76 -9.76
C ALA A 81 2.22 -9.66 -10.66
N ASP A 82 1.94 -10.72 -11.43
CA ASP A 82 0.66 -10.89 -12.13
C ASP A 82 -0.46 -11.28 -11.14
N ARG A 83 -0.11 -12.02 -10.09
CA ARG A 83 -1.00 -12.46 -9.00
C ARG A 83 -0.28 -12.38 -7.67
N VAL A 84 -1.01 -11.93 -6.64
CA VAL A 84 -0.55 -11.78 -5.27
C VAL A 84 -1.30 -12.77 -4.38
N VAL A 85 -0.55 -13.48 -3.55
CA VAL A 85 -1.07 -14.33 -2.48
C VAL A 85 -0.71 -13.65 -1.17
N VAL A 86 -1.71 -13.16 -0.44
CA VAL A 86 -1.51 -12.56 0.88
C VAL A 86 -1.61 -13.66 1.93
N LEU A 87 -0.55 -13.80 2.73
CA LEU A 87 -0.51 -14.75 3.84
C LEU A 87 -0.55 -14.03 5.18
N ASN A 88 -1.21 -14.66 6.15
CA ASN A 88 -1.23 -14.25 7.55
C ASN A 88 -1.18 -15.50 8.42
N GLN A 89 -0.23 -15.57 9.35
CA GLN A 89 -0.09 -16.70 10.28
C GLN A 89 -0.08 -18.08 9.58
N GLY A 90 0.57 -18.16 8.42
CA GLY A 90 0.65 -19.40 7.63
C GLY A 90 -0.62 -19.78 6.86
N ARG A 91 -1.66 -18.92 6.88
CA ARG A 91 -2.91 -19.11 6.13
C ARG A 91 -3.00 -18.11 4.99
N ILE A 92 -3.59 -18.53 3.88
CA ILE A 92 -3.89 -17.62 2.76
C ILE A 92 -5.12 -16.80 3.15
N GLU A 93 -4.95 -15.48 3.24
CA GLU A 93 -6.04 -14.53 3.48
C GLU A 93 -6.75 -14.17 2.19
N GLN A 94 -5.98 -13.97 1.11
CA GLN A 94 -6.52 -13.58 -0.18
C GLN A 94 -5.57 -13.94 -1.32
N VAL A 95 -6.15 -14.27 -2.48
CA VAL A 95 -5.43 -14.42 -3.74
C VAL A 95 -6.15 -13.59 -4.80
N GLY A 96 -5.41 -12.83 -5.58
CA GLY A 96 -5.97 -12.04 -6.69
C GLY A 96 -4.86 -11.34 -7.49
N THR A 97 -5.25 -10.57 -8.49
CA THR A 97 -4.36 -9.58 -9.11
C THR A 97 -4.00 -8.47 -8.12
N PRO A 98 -2.91 -7.72 -8.33
CA PRO A 98 -2.58 -6.54 -7.53
C PRO A 98 -3.76 -5.58 -7.31
N GLU A 99 -4.54 -5.33 -8.37
CA GLU A 99 -5.74 -4.47 -8.31
C GLU A 99 -6.83 -5.07 -7.44
N GLU A 100 -7.16 -6.36 -7.62
CA GLU A 100 -8.20 -7.04 -6.83
C GLU A 100 -7.86 -7.07 -5.33
N VAL A 101 -6.61 -7.41 -4.97
CA VAL A 101 -6.22 -7.47 -3.55
C VAL A 101 -6.19 -6.09 -2.92
N TYR A 102 -5.84 -5.05 -3.68
CA TYR A 102 -5.82 -3.69 -3.20
C TYR A 102 -7.23 -3.09 -3.10
N ASP A 103 -8.06 -3.20 -4.13
CA ASP A 103 -9.35 -2.53 -4.20
C ASP A 103 -10.48 -3.30 -3.54
N GLN A 104 -10.40 -4.63 -3.54
CA GLN A 104 -11.39 -5.54 -2.96
C GLN A 104 -10.74 -6.44 -1.91
N PRO A 105 -10.18 -5.87 -0.82
CA PRO A 105 -9.58 -6.68 0.22
C PRO A 105 -10.65 -7.56 0.89
N ALA A 106 -10.31 -8.83 1.13
CA ALA A 106 -11.21 -9.84 1.67
C ALA A 106 -11.41 -9.70 3.19
N SER A 107 -10.43 -9.15 3.90
CA SER A 107 -10.46 -8.98 5.35
C SER A 107 -9.93 -7.60 5.79
N PRO A 108 -10.25 -7.14 7.01
CA PRO A 108 -9.64 -5.94 7.58
C PRO A 108 -8.12 -6.05 7.66
N PHE A 109 -7.58 -7.27 7.80
CA PHE A 109 -6.14 -7.52 7.77
C PHE A 109 -5.58 -7.17 6.40
N VAL A 110 -6.11 -7.74 5.31
CA VAL A 110 -5.59 -7.46 3.96
C VAL A 110 -5.66 -5.98 3.62
N LEU A 111 -6.76 -5.32 3.99
CA LEU A 111 -6.93 -3.88 3.77
C LEU A 111 -5.81 -3.05 4.42
N ARG A 112 -5.50 -3.33 5.70
CA ARG A 112 -4.45 -2.62 6.46
C ARG A 112 -3.05 -3.07 6.11
N PHE A 113 -2.91 -4.32 5.68
CA PHE A 113 -1.63 -4.88 5.29
C PHE A 113 -1.15 -4.29 3.97
N LEU A 114 -2.04 -4.00 3.01
CA LEU A 114 -1.67 -3.44 1.69
C LEU A 114 -1.69 -1.91 1.63
N GLY A 115 -1.90 -1.24 2.76
CA GLY A 115 -1.87 0.22 2.86
C GLY A 115 -2.58 0.75 4.09
N ASP A 116 -2.40 2.05 4.34
CA ASP A 116 -3.05 2.71 5.48
C ASP A 116 -4.58 2.70 5.32
N ALA A 117 -5.27 2.45 6.42
CA ALA A 117 -6.74 2.47 6.46
C ALA A 117 -7.23 3.02 7.79
N ASN A 118 -8.16 3.97 7.70
CA ASN A 118 -8.85 4.53 8.84
C ASN A 118 -9.99 3.61 9.25
N ARG A 119 -10.15 3.39 10.55
CA ARG A 119 -11.35 2.78 11.12
C ARG A 119 -12.32 3.90 11.50
N LEU A 120 -13.50 3.86 10.92
CA LEU A 120 -14.59 4.81 11.17
C LEU A 120 -15.73 4.07 11.86
N GLY A 121 -16.25 4.63 12.95
CA GLY A 121 -17.49 4.15 13.56
C GLY A 121 -18.70 4.37 12.66
N THR A 122 -19.87 3.86 13.05
CA THR A 122 -21.13 4.27 12.41
C THR A 122 -21.28 5.80 12.50
N PRO A 123 -21.68 6.48 11.42
CA PRO A 123 -22.19 7.85 11.52
C PRO A 123 -23.30 7.87 12.59
N ALA A 124 -23.45 8.97 13.31
CA ALA A 124 -24.30 9.08 14.49
C ALA A 124 -25.77 8.63 14.28
N ASP A 125 -26.23 8.59 13.02
CA ASP A 125 -27.62 8.26 12.64
C ASP A 125 -27.83 6.82 12.15
N ALA A 126 -26.78 5.98 12.10
CA ALA A 126 -26.83 4.65 11.50
C ALA A 126 -26.79 3.53 12.55
N GLY A 127 -27.95 3.17 13.12
CA GLY A 127 -28.26 1.86 13.73
C GLY A 127 -27.15 1.11 14.50
N ALA A 128 -27.13 -0.22 14.37
CA ALA A 128 -26.21 -1.11 15.10
C ALA A 128 -24.73 -0.74 14.87
N PRO A 129 -23.84 -0.91 15.88
CA PRO A 129 -22.44 -0.55 15.75
C PRO A 129 -21.78 -1.37 14.64
N ALA A 130 -21.47 -0.69 13.53
CA ALA A 130 -20.78 -1.27 12.38
C ALA A 130 -19.58 -0.39 12.06
N PHE A 131 -18.37 -0.91 12.30
CA PHE A 131 -17.17 -0.22 11.85
C PHE A 131 -17.02 -0.34 10.35
N GLY A 132 -16.68 0.76 9.71
CA GLY A 132 -16.23 0.79 8.33
C GLY A 132 -14.76 1.17 8.25
N TYR A 133 -14.14 0.81 7.15
CA TYR A 133 -12.78 1.19 6.85
C TYR A 133 -12.73 2.00 5.57
N ALA A 134 -11.92 3.05 5.57
CA ALA A 134 -11.68 3.92 4.41
C ALA A 134 -10.21 4.30 4.35
N ARG A 135 -9.62 4.29 3.17
CA ARG A 135 -8.23 4.72 2.98
C ARG A 135 -8.10 6.24 3.09
N PRO A 136 -6.92 6.77 3.43
CA PRO A 136 -6.71 8.20 3.52
C PRO A 136 -7.12 8.98 2.26
N HIS A 137 -6.81 8.47 1.06
CA HIS A 137 -7.19 9.09 -0.21
C HIS A 137 -8.67 8.89 -0.60
N GLU A 138 -9.42 8.06 0.13
CA GLU A 138 -10.86 7.88 -0.03
C GLU A 138 -11.66 8.84 0.88
N LEU A 139 -10.99 9.62 1.73
CA LEU A 139 -11.62 10.59 2.63
C LEU A 139 -11.60 12.00 2.04
N GLU A 140 -12.79 12.58 1.93
CA GLU A 140 -13.00 13.97 1.54
C GLU A 140 -13.33 14.83 2.75
N LEU A 141 -12.80 16.05 2.77
CA LEU A 141 -13.12 17.06 3.78
C LEU A 141 -14.17 18.01 3.22
N ILE A 142 -15.28 18.16 3.95
CA ILE A 142 -16.35 19.11 3.65
C ILE A 142 -16.55 20.07 4.83
N GLY A 143 -17.02 21.29 4.54
CA GLY A 143 -17.21 22.33 5.55
C GLY A 143 -18.53 22.22 6.31
N GLU A 144 -19.54 21.60 5.69
CA GLU A 144 -20.90 21.51 6.25
C GLU A 144 -21.23 20.06 6.62
N PRO A 145 -22.03 19.84 7.68
CA PRO A 145 -22.54 18.53 8.01
C PRO A 145 -23.42 18.00 6.88
N GLY A 146 -23.32 16.70 6.61
CA GLY A 146 -24.21 16.02 5.68
C GLY A 146 -24.44 14.56 6.10
N PRO A 147 -25.30 13.83 5.38
CA PRO A 147 -25.49 12.41 5.61
C PRO A 147 -24.15 11.67 5.45
N ASP A 148 -23.94 10.65 6.29
CA ASP A 148 -22.74 9.81 6.30
C ASP A 148 -21.43 10.59 6.46
N THR A 149 -21.44 11.62 7.31
CA THR A 149 -20.24 12.41 7.61
C THR A 149 -19.82 12.30 9.06
N TRP A 150 -18.51 12.32 9.30
CA TRP A 150 -17.93 12.28 10.64
C TRP A 150 -17.36 13.66 10.99
N PRO A 151 -17.85 14.34 12.04
CA PRO A 151 -17.25 15.58 12.49
C PRO A 151 -15.83 15.30 13.02
N ALA A 152 -14.86 16.08 12.56
CA ALA A 152 -13.45 15.93 12.93
C ALA A 152 -12.77 17.28 13.05
N ASN A 153 -11.77 17.36 13.93
CA ASN A 153 -10.93 18.55 14.06
C ASN A 153 -9.59 18.28 13.39
N LEU A 154 -9.18 19.16 12.48
CA LEU A 154 -7.87 19.09 11.85
C LEU A 154 -6.79 19.32 12.91
N THR A 155 -5.92 18.36 13.16
CA THR A 155 -4.84 18.50 14.15
C THR A 155 -3.53 18.89 13.50
N GLN A 156 -3.21 18.30 12.34
CA GLN A 156 -1.93 18.54 11.67
C GLN A 156 -2.08 18.47 10.15
N THR A 157 -1.25 19.25 9.46
CA THR A 157 -1.11 19.25 8.00
C THR A 157 0.36 19.00 7.65
N LEU A 158 0.61 17.96 6.86
CA LEU A 158 1.93 17.55 6.41
C LEU A 158 1.95 17.61 4.88
N MET A 159 2.81 18.46 4.31
CA MET A 159 3.00 18.52 2.86
C MET A 159 4.16 17.60 2.47
N ILE A 160 3.87 16.58 1.66
CA ILE A 160 4.82 15.55 1.25
C ILE A 160 4.89 15.56 -0.28
N GLY A 161 5.76 16.41 -0.83
CA GLY A 161 5.89 16.57 -2.28
C GLY A 161 4.56 16.98 -2.94
N PRO A 162 3.97 16.16 -3.82
CA PRO A 162 2.70 16.46 -4.49
C PRO A 162 1.45 16.14 -3.66
N THR A 163 1.59 15.43 -2.53
CA THR A 163 0.46 15.05 -1.67
C THR A 163 0.48 15.82 -0.35
N VAL A 164 -0.69 15.96 0.26
CA VAL A 164 -0.87 16.57 1.57
C VAL A 164 -1.60 15.57 2.44
N ARG A 165 -0.95 15.19 3.54
CA ARG A 165 -1.53 14.34 4.57
C ARG A 165 -2.08 15.20 5.69
N LEU A 166 -3.35 15.00 5.99
CA LEU A 166 -4.08 15.67 7.04
C LEU A 166 -4.34 14.67 8.16
N GLU A 167 -3.90 15.01 9.36
CA GLU A 167 -4.28 14.26 10.55
C GLU A 167 -5.46 14.96 11.20
N LEU A 168 -6.51 14.21 11.50
CA LEU A 168 -7.70 14.71 12.16
C LEU A 168 -8.06 13.85 13.36
N ARG A 169 -8.82 14.45 14.28
CA ARG A 169 -9.41 13.77 15.43
C ARG A 169 -10.92 13.78 15.33
N LEU A 170 -11.56 12.62 15.33
CA LEU A 170 -13.02 12.52 15.32
C LEU A 170 -13.60 13.12 16.60
N ALA A 171 -14.61 13.97 16.47
CA ALA A 171 -15.18 14.72 17.60
C ALA A 171 -16.01 13.84 18.55
N GLY A 172 -16.55 12.71 18.07
CA GLY A 172 -17.36 11.80 18.89
C GLY A 172 -16.53 10.76 19.66
N THR A 173 -15.62 10.07 18.98
CA THR A 173 -14.82 8.98 19.58
C THR A 173 -13.44 9.42 20.05
N GLY A 174 -12.92 10.54 19.55
CA GLY A 174 -11.55 10.96 19.77
C GLY A 174 -10.52 10.19 18.94
N ASP A 175 -10.94 9.27 18.07
CA ASP A 175 -10.04 8.48 17.22
C ASP A 175 -9.26 9.38 16.25
N ARG A 176 -8.02 8.98 15.95
CA ARG A 176 -7.19 9.63 14.94
C ARG A 176 -7.51 9.04 13.58
N VAL A 177 -7.67 9.92 12.60
CA VAL A 177 -7.91 9.56 11.21
C VAL A 177 -7.02 10.39 10.30
N GLU A 178 -6.53 9.78 9.24
CA GLU A 178 -5.67 10.41 8.24
C GLU A 178 -6.44 10.58 6.93
N ALA A 179 -6.41 11.76 6.34
CA ALA A 179 -6.90 12.00 5.00
C ALA A 179 -5.73 12.42 4.09
N GLU A 180 -5.72 11.97 2.85
CA GLU A 180 -4.70 12.31 1.87
C GLU A 180 -5.33 12.98 0.66
N LEU A 181 -4.77 14.12 0.27
CA LEU A 181 -5.24 14.94 -0.84
C LEU A 181 -4.07 15.29 -1.74
N SER A 182 -4.36 15.60 -3.01
CA SER A 182 -3.36 16.29 -3.84
C SER A 182 -3.11 17.69 -3.27
N ARG A 183 -1.91 18.21 -3.51
CA ARG A 183 -1.53 19.57 -3.08
C ARG A 183 -2.47 20.63 -3.64
N GLU A 184 -2.90 20.48 -4.89
CA GLU A 184 -3.87 21.36 -5.54
C GLU A 184 -5.24 21.34 -4.83
N ALA A 185 -5.78 20.14 -4.57
CA ALA A 185 -7.05 19.98 -3.87
C ALA A 185 -7.00 20.57 -2.45
N PHE A 186 -5.90 20.36 -1.73
CA PHE A 186 -5.70 20.94 -0.40
C PHE A 186 -5.67 22.48 -0.45
N LEU A 187 -4.95 23.09 -1.38
CA LEU A 187 -4.86 24.56 -1.48
C LEU A 187 -6.23 25.18 -1.80
N ALA A 188 -6.98 24.59 -2.73
CA ALA A 188 -8.34 25.02 -3.04
C ALA A 188 -9.26 24.91 -1.81
N LEU A 189 -9.16 23.80 -1.08
CA LEU A 189 -9.96 23.58 0.13
C LEU A 189 -9.58 24.53 1.26
N ARG A 190 -8.29 24.79 1.45
CA ARG A 190 -7.77 25.73 2.45
C ARG A 190 -8.25 27.15 2.18
N ALA A 191 -8.23 27.59 0.92
CA ALA A 191 -8.74 28.91 0.54
C ALA A 191 -10.25 29.05 0.80
N ARG A 192 -11.01 27.97 0.55
CA ARG A 192 -12.47 27.96 0.72
C ARG A 192 -12.93 27.84 2.17
N LEU A 193 -12.27 27.01 2.98
CA LEU A 193 -12.69 26.66 4.34
C LEU A 193 -11.82 27.28 5.44
N GLY A 194 -10.76 28.01 5.09
CA GLY A 194 -9.82 28.56 6.07
C GLY A 194 -9.12 27.47 6.88
N LEU A 195 -8.71 26.37 6.24
CA LEU A 195 -8.14 25.22 6.95
C LEU A 195 -6.84 25.60 7.70
N GLN A 196 -6.87 25.37 9.01
CA GLN A 196 -5.75 25.49 9.94
C GLN A 196 -5.90 24.47 11.06
N ALA A 197 -4.84 24.25 11.84
CA ALA A 197 -4.95 23.37 13.00
C ALA A 197 -6.04 23.89 13.96
N GLY A 198 -6.90 22.98 14.42
CA GLY A 198 -8.10 23.28 15.21
C GLY A 198 -9.37 23.52 14.38
N THR A 199 -9.28 23.69 13.05
CA THR A 199 -10.49 23.86 12.22
C THR A 199 -11.37 22.61 12.29
N ARG A 200 -12.65 22.81 12.62
CA ARG A 200 -13.67 21.76 12.58
C ARG A 200 -14.11 21.56 11.13
N VAL A 201 -14.07 20.31 10.68
CA VAL A 201 -14.50 19.87 9.36
C VAL A 201 -15.34 18.61 9.50
N HIS A 202 -15.97 18.20 8.40
CA HIS A 202 -16.68 16.93 8.31
C HIS A 202 -15.96 16.05 7.30
N LEU A 203 -15.73 14.79 7.66
CA LEU A 203 -15.15 13.79 6.77
C LEU A 203 -16.26 13.01 6.08
N ARG A 204 -16.13 12.80 4.78
CA ARG A 204 -16.99 11.93 3.99
C ARG A 204 -16.12 10.88 3.31
N ALA A 205 -16.50 9.61 3.44
CA ALA A 205 -15.81 8.53 2.74
C ALA A 205 -16.44 8.33 1.36
N ARG A 206 -15.65 8.42 0.29
CA ARG A 206 -16.08 8.08 -1.08
C ARG A 206 -16.38 6.59 -1.21
N ARG A 207 -15.65 5.78 -0.45
CA ARG A 207 -15.77 4.34 -0.37
C ARG A 207 -15.59 3.91 1.07
N ILE A 208 -16.51 3.09 1.56
CA ILE A 208 -16.41 2.48 2.89
C ILE A 208 -16.51 0.98 2.75
N ARG A 209 -15.51 0.28 3.29
CA ARG A 209 -15.46 -1.18 3.33
C ARG A 209 -15.93 -1.65 4.69
N ARG A 210 -16.98 -2.46 4.71
CA ARG A 210 -17.50 -3.08 5.94
C ARG A 210 -17.20 -4.56 5.88
N PHE A 211 -16.58 -5.07 6.93
CA PHE A 211 -16.31 -6.49 7.09
C PHE A 211 -17.26 -7.00 8.15
N ARG A 212 -17.77 -8.22 7.97
CA ARG A 212 -18.43 -8.91 9.08
C ARG A 212 -17.34 -9.15 10.12
N GLU A 213 -17.63 -8.85 11.39
CA GLU A 213 -16.82 -9.41 12.48
C GLU A 213 -17.02 -10.91 12.40
N GLU A 214 -16.10 -11.60 11.72
CA GLU A 214 -15.91 -13.01 12.01
C GLU A 214 -15.53 -13.05 13.47
N SER A 215 -16.43 -13.62 14.27
CA SER A 215 -16.17 -13.98 15.64
C SER A 215 -14.78 -14.60 15.66
N ALA A 216 -13.90 -14.09 16.51
CA ALA A 216 -12.66 -14.77 16.86
C ALA A 216 -13.04 -16.15 17.42
N GLN A 217 -13.29 -17.11 16.54
CA GLN A 217 -13.69 -18.45 16.85
C GLN A 217 -12.43 -19.29 16.78
N ALA A 218 -11.80 -19.35 17.94
CA ALA A 218 -11.12 -20.50 18.50
C ALA A 218 -10.82 -21.66 17.53
N ALA A 219 -9.53 -21.88 17.29
CA ALA A 219 -8.91 -23.20 17.31
C ALA A 219 -7.40 -23.03 17.59
#